data_AF-A0A7W1CT07-F1
#
_entry.id   AF-A0A7W1CT07-F1
#
_cell.length_a   1.000
_cell.length_b   1.000
_cell.length_c   1.000
_cell.angle_alpha   90.00
_cell.angle_beta   90.00
_cell.angle_gamma   90.00
#
_symmetry.space_group_name_H-M   'P 1'
#
loop_
_entity.id
_entity.type
_entity.pdbx_description
1 polymer ?
#
loop_
_entity_poly.entity_id
_entity_poly.type
_entity_poly.pdbx_seq_one_letter_code
_entity_poly.pdbx_strand_id
1 'polypeptide(L)' 'QPLPDWAKEFDCSSWAQFFLKWIIAHPAVTCAIPATSKARHLEDNMAAGLGPLPDAKMRQRMVETVAAL' A
#
# COMPACT_ATOMS: atom_id res chain seq x y z
N GLN A 1 -3.87 5.81 13.90
CA GLN A 1 -2.49 6.24 13.62
C GLN A 1 -2.48 7.03 12.32
N PRO A 2 -1.87 8.24 12.26
CA PRO A 2 -1.69 8.96 11.00
C PRO A 2 -0.79 8.15 10.05
N LEU A 3 -0.98 8.32 8.74
CA LEU A 3 -0.08 7.73 7.77
C LEU A 3 1.29 8.43 7.88
N PRO A 4 2.42 7.70 7.80
CA PRO A 4 3.73 8.33 7.81
C PRO A 4 3.89 9.30 6.63
N ASP A 5 4.51 10.45 6.85
CA ASP A 5 4.68 11.47 5.80
C ASP A 5 5.42 10.96 4.56
N TRP A 6 6.35 10.03 4.77
CA TRP A 6 7.13 9.41 3.70
C TRP A 6 6.30 8.48 2.79
N ALA A 7 5.05 8.16 3.15
CA ALA A 7 4.17 7.41 2.26
C ALA A 7 3.89 8.17 0.93
N LYS A 8 4.04 9.49 0.93
CA LYS A 8 3.96 10.33 -0.27
C LYS A 8 5.07 10.03 -1.28
N GLU A 9 6.20 9.45 -0.86
CA GLU A 9 7.29 9.06 -1.76
C GLU A 9 6.85 8.02 -2.82
N PHE A 10 5.75 7.29 -2.56
CA PHE A 10 5.20 6.30 -3.49
C PHE A 10 3.69 6.50 -3.77
N ASP A 11 3.26 7.76 -3.78
CA ASP A 11 1.88 8.19 -4.08
C ASP A 11 0.83 7.48 -3.20
N CYS A 12 1.14 7.24 -1.93
CA CYS A 12 0.25 6.59 -0.99
C CYS A 12 -0.40 7.61 -0.04
N SER A 13 -1.73 7.61 -0.01
CA SER A 13 -2.55 8.56 0.75
C SER A 13 -3.41 7.91 1.83
N SER A 14 -3.48 6.58 1.89
CA SER A 14 -4.25 5.83 2.88
C SER A 14 -3.51 4.60 3.40
N TRP A 15 -3.90 4.10 4.57
CA TRP A 15 -3.37 2.82 5.09
C TRP A 15 -3.77 1.62 4.22
N ALA A 16 -4.94 1.64 3.59
CA ALA A 16 -5.35 0.57 2.69
C ALA A 16 -4.44 0.52 1.46
N GLN A 17 -4.13 1.67 0.86
CA GLN A 17 -3.13 1.78 -0.20
C GLN A 17 -1.76 1.31 0.28
N PHE A 18 -1.35 1.70 1.49
CA PHE A 18 -0.05 1.34 2.04
C PHE A 18 0.14 -0.17 2.08
N PHE A 19 -0.82 -0.90 2.68
CA PHE A 19 -0.73 -2.35 2.76
C PHE A 19 -0.87 -3.02 1.40
N LEU A 20 -1.80 -2.55 0.56
CA LEU A 20 -2.04 -3.17 -0.74
C LEU A 20 -0.85 -2.96 -1.69
N LYS A 21 -0.22 -1.77 -1.69
CA LYS A 21 1.03 -1.50 -2.41
C LYS A 21 2.18 -2.38 -1.94
N TRP A 22 2.30 -2.65 -0.63
CA TRP A 22 3.32 -3.57 -0.12
C TRP A 22 3.17 -5.00 -0.65
N ILE A 23 1.92 -5.47 -0.78
CA ILE A 23 1.57 -6.80 -1.31
C ILE A 23 1.89 -6.87 -2.80
N ILE A 24 1.31 -5.98 -3.61
CA ILE A 24 1.43 -6.02 -5.08
C ILE A 24 2.82 -5.66 -5.60
N ALA A 25 3.66 -5.02 -4.78
CA ALA A 25 5.05 -4.74 -5.11
C ALA A 25 5.96 -5.98 -5.05
N HIS A 26 5.51 -7.08 -4.46
CA HIS A 26 6.31 -8.30 -4.43
C HIS A 26 6.31 -8.99 -5.80
N PRO A 27 7.47 -9.33 -6.40
CA PRO A 27 7.54 -9.83 -7.78
C PRO A 27 6.81 -11.17 -8.02
N ALA A 28 6.58 -11.96 -6.98
CA ALA A 28 5.79 -13.19 -7.07
C ALA A 28 4.26 -12.97 -7.03
N VAL A 29 3.78 -11.76 -6.74
CA VAL A 29 2.34 -11.44 -6.72
C VAL A 29 1.93 -11.00 -8.12
N THR A 30 1.03 -11.76 -8.74
CA THR A 30 0.52 -11.47 -10.09
C THR A 30 -0.86 -10.81 -10.06
N CYS A 31 -1.61 -11.00 -8.99
CA CYS A 31 -2.96 -10.44 -8.80
C CYS A 31 -3.25 -10.29 -7.31
N ALA A 32 -3.94 -9.22 -6.93
CA ALA A 32 -4.54 -9.03 -5.61
C ALA A 32 -6.05 -8.84 -5.76
N ILE A 33 -6.83 -9.52 -4.91
CA ILE A 33 -8.31 -9.50 -4.95
C ILE A 33 -8.84 -9.00 -3.60
N PRO A 34 -8.75 -7.69 -3.31
CA PRO A 34 -9.20 -7.13 -2.04
C PRO A 34 -10.73 -7.08 -1.97
N ALA A 35 -11.31 -7.81 -1.02
CA ALA A 35 -12.75 -7.85 -0.81
C ALA A 35 -13.28 -6.53 -0.20
N THR A 36 -14.37 -6.03 -0.74
CA THR A 36 -15.12 -4.89 -0.16
C THR A 36 -16.55 -4.87 -0.66
N SER A 37 -17.48 -4.36 0.16
CA SER A 37 -18.86 -4.04 -0.21
C SER A 37 -19.13 -2.54 -0.33
N LYS A 38 -18.11 -1.70 -0.12
CA LYS A 38 -18.22 -0.23 -0.07
C LYS A 38 -17.46 0.40 -1.23
N ALA A 39 -18.16 1.18 -2.05
CA ALA A 39 -17.58 1.86 -3.22
C ALA A 39 -16.34 2.70 -2.89
N ARG A 40 -16.37 3.47 -1.79
CA ARG A 40 -15.19 4.24 -1.34
C ARG A 40 -13.93 3.40 -1.09
N HIS A 41 -14.07 2.15 -0.62
CA HIS A 41 -12.92 1.28 -0.41
C HIS A 41 -12.47 0.65 -1.73
N LEU A 42 -13.40 0.43 -2.67
CA LEU A 42 -13.06 -0.01 -4.02
C LEU A 42 -12.18 1.05 -4.69
N GLU A 43 -12.57 2.31 -4.65
CA GLU A 43 -11.79 3.43 -5.18
C GLU A 43 -10.38 3.47 -4.57
N ASP A 44 -10.28 3.33 -3.25
CA ASP A 44 -9.01 3.31 -2.50
C ASP A 44 -8.13 2.09 -2.87
N ASN A 45 -8.73 0.91 -3.01
CA ASN A 45 -8.05 -0.30 -3.46
C ASN A 45 -7.52 -0.16 -4.90
N MET A 46 -8.31 0.45 -5.79
CA MET A 46 -7.89 0.71 -7.17
C MET A 46 -6.75 1.71 -7.22
N ALA A 47 -6.79 2.77 -6.40
CA ALA A 47 -5.72 3.77 -6.31
C ALA A 47 -4.38 3.16 -5.86
N ALA A 48 -4.39 2.08 -5.08
CA ALA A 48 -3.16 1.37 -4.70
C ALA A 48 -2.39 0.81 -5.90
N GLY A 49 -3.10 0.46 -6.99
CA GLY A 49 -2.50 -0.05 -8.23
C GLY A 49 -1.94 1.03 -9.15
N LEU A 50 -2.00 2.31 -8.77
CA LEU A 50 -1.52 3.46 -9.54
C LEU A 50 -0.23 4.03 -8.94
N GLY A 51 0.57 4.70 -9.78
CA GLY A 51 1.82 5.32 -9.35
C GLY A 51 2.95 4.30 -9.07
N PRO A 52 4.07 4.76 -8.51
CA PRO A 52 5.20 3.89 -8.20
C PRO A 52 4.84 2.87 -7.10
N LEU A 53 5.44 1.69 -7.21
CA LEU A 53 5.37 0.65 -6.19
C LEU A 53 6.63 0.67 -5.31
N PRO A 54 6.51 0.38 -4.00
CA PRO A 54 7.66 0.28 -3.11
C PRO A 54 8.69 -0.75 -3.60
N ASP A 55 9.96 -0.37 -3.65
CA ASP A 55 11.06 -1.31 -3.90
C ASP A 55 11.35 -2.19 -2.67
N ALA A 56 12.31 -3.10 -2.77
CA ALA A 56 12.66 -4.00 -1.65
C ALA A 56 13.07 -3.26 -0.37
N LYS A 57 13.79 -2.15 -0.49
CA LYS A 57 14.24 -1.35 0.66
C LYS A 57 13.05 -0.63 1.31
N MET A 58 12.18 -0.06 0.49
CA MET A 58 10.96 0.61 0.95
C MET A 58 10.01 -0.39 1.61
N ARG A 59 9.84 -1.58 1.04
CA ARG A 59 9.03 -2.67 1.65
C ARG A 59 9.55 -3.08 3.02
N GLN A 60 10.87 -3.06 3.25
CA GLN A 60 11.46 -3.31 4.56
C GLN A 60 11.14 -2.17 5.55
N ARG A 61 11.30 -0.90 5.13
CA ARG A 61 10.92 0.27 5.93
C ARG A 61 9.43 0.25 6.33
N MET A 62 8.56 -0.23 5.44
CA MET A 62 7.13 -0.40 5.73
C MET A 62 6.89 -1.39 6.87
N VAL A 63 7.60 -2.52 6.88
CA VAL A 63 7.52 -3.53 7.96
C VAL A 63 7.96 -2.93 9.29
N GLU A 64 9.11 -2.25 9.30
CA GLU A 64 9.63 -1.58 10.52
C GLU A 64 8.65 -0.54 11.06
N THR A 65 8.04 0.24 10.17
CA THR A 65 7.06 1.26 10.54
C THR A 65 5.84 0.63 11.18
N VAL A 66 5.29 -0.43 10.58
CA VAL A 66 4.11 -1.12 11.11
C VAL A 66 4.41 -1.84 12.42
N ALA A 67 5.61 -2.41 12.58
CA ALA A 67 6.05 -3.05 13.81
C ALA A 67 6.18 -2.06 14.99
N ALA A 68 6.30 -0.76 14.71
CA ALA A 68 6.41 0.30 15.70
C ALA A 68 5.07 1.04 15.98
N LEU A 69 3.95 0.64 15.34
CA LEU A 69 2.63 1.26 15.52
C LEU A 69 1.91 0.82 16.80
#